data_AF-A0A2N5W5J6-F1
#
_entry.id   AF-A0A2N5W5J6-F1
#
_cell.length_a   1.000
_cell.length_b   1.000
_cell.length_c   1.000
_cell.angle_alpha   90.00
_cell.angle_beta   90.00
_cell.angle_gamma   90.00
#
_symmetry.space_group_name_H-M   'P 1'
#
loop_
_entity.id
_entity.type
_entity.pdbx_description
1 polymer ?
#
loop_
_entity_poly.entity_id
_entity_poly.type
_entity_poly.pdbx_seq_one_letter_code
_entity_poly.pdbx_strand_id
1 'polypeptide(L)'
;MAASNINSDAAIRSNFSGSAADIHMAFVKYNQGIKVIVVSLRRHGYSLEEINKTLDLKISDDSLRQWMNLYHQTRDVVCNPAFYVQRGRPLAFLREESKFVLAALDDNPTMYLDEIQSHIKAITGTRHPLSTISAELRIRLHLTRKIARTVHPAQSEDQRAKYFEEIGPFPSSYFVFVDKCVLLSRNHSRNYA
;
A
#
# COMPACT_ATOMS: atom_id res chain seq x y z
N MET A 1 -53.19 54.78 -40.18
CA MET A 1 -52.88 54.92 -41.62
C MET A 1 -51.37 55.13 -41.71
N ALA A 2 -50.64 54.18 -42.32
CA ALA A 2 -49.26 54.23 -42.88
C ALA A 2 -48.12 54.87 -42.02
N ALA A 3 -46.90 54.35 -41.94
CA ALA A 3 -46.19 53.43 -42.82
C ALA A 3 -45.07 52.69 -42.07
N SER A 4 -44.81 51.50 -42.59
CA SER A 4 -43.64 50.63 -42.49
C SER A 4 -42.31 51.27 -42.95
N ASN A 5 -41.18 50.79 -42.41
CA ASN A 5 -40.01 50.23 -43.13
C ASN A 5 -38.83 50.02 -42.14
N ILE A 6 -38.32 48.80 -41.89
CA ILE A 6 -37.46 47.91 -42.71
C ILE A 6 -35.95 48.25 -42.57
N ASN A 7 -35.18 47.20 -42.20
CA ASN A 7 -33.74 46.95 -42.35
C ASN A 7 -32.77 47.78 -41.48
N SER A 8 -31.59 47.31 -41.06
CA SER A 8 -30.88 46.01 -41.11
C SER A 8 -29.52 46.24 -40.42
N ASP A 9 -28.93 45.16 -39.92
CA ASP A 9 -27.48 44.91 -39.89
C ASP A 9 -26.53 45.55 -38.86
N ALA A 10 -25.49 44.74 -38.61
CA ALA A 10 -24.16 45.06 -38.08
C ALA A 10 -23.93 45.16 -36.56
N ALA A 11 -23.65 43.99 -35.98
CA ALA A 11 -22.39 43.64 -35.30
C ALA A 11 -21.66 44.72 -34.46
N ILE A 12 -21.61 44.53 -33.14
CA ILE A 12 -20.37 44.73 -32.34
C ILE A 12 -20.22 43.60 -31.31
N ARG A 13 -19.05 42.95 -31.40
CA ARG A 13 -18.48 41.95 -30.49
C ARG A 13 -18.13 42.58 -29.14
N SER A 14 -18.31 41.87 -28.04
CA SER A 14 -17.33 41.91 -26.96
C SER A 14 -17.18 40.55 -26.28
N ASN A 15 -15.97 40.02 -26.43
CA ASN A 15 -15.48 38.80 -25.84
C ASN A 15 -15.50 38.88 -24.31
N PHE A 16 -16.12 37.91 -23.64
CA PHE A 16 -15.70 37.51 -22.30
C PHE A 16 -15.07 36.12 -22.38
N SER A 17 -13.79 36.14 -22.75
CA SER A 17 -12.83 35.08 -22.48
C SER A 17 -12.60 35.03 -20.96
N GLY A 18 -13.44 34.28 -20.25
CA GLY A 18 -13.15 33.82 -18.90
C GLY A 18 -12.46 32.46 -18.97
N SER A 19 -11.14 32.49 -19.15
CA SER A 19 -10.26 31.33 -19.03
C SER A 19 -10.56 30.61 -17.70
N ALA A 20 -11.22 29.45 -17.78
CA ALA A 20 -11.23 28.49 -16.69
C ALA A 20 -9.81 27.91 -16.61
N ALA A 21 -8.93 28.69 -15.96
CA ALA A 21 -7.66 28.18 -15.48
C ALA A 21 -8.02 27.06 -14.50
N ASP A 22 -7.94 25.83 -15.00
CA ASP A 22 -8.00 24.62 -14.22
C ASP A 22 -6.74 24.61 -13.34
N ILE A 23 -6.83 25.34 -12.22
CA ILE A 23 -5.82 25.34 -11.19
C ILE A 23 -5.87 23.92 -10.63
N HIS A 24 -4.96 23.08 -11.08
CA HIS A 24 -4.72 21.76 -10.53
C HIS A 24 -4.29 21.93 -9.07
N MET A 25 -5.27 22.09 -8.18
CA MET A 25 -5.05 22.30 -6.76
C MET A 25 -4.46 21.01 -6.22
N ALA A 26 -3.15 21.04 -5.93
CA ALA A 26 -2.48 19.96 -5.24
C ALA A 26 -3.29 19.58 -3.99
N PHE A 27 -3.43 18.28 -3.74
CA PHE A 27 -4.18 17.79 -2.59
C PHE A 27 -3.58 18.36 -1.29
N VAL A 28 -4.29 19.31 -0.66
CA VAL A 28 -3.89 19.90 0.62
C VAL A 28 -4.56 19.13 1.75
N LYS A 29 -3.74 18.53 2.63
CA LYS A 29 -4.23 17.84 3.82
C LYS A 29 -4.52 18.85 4.93
N TYR A 30 -5.80 19.19 5.12
CA TYR A 30 -6.24 20.04 6.23
C TYR A 30 -6.34 19.28 7.55
N ASN A 31 -5.90 19.91 8.64
CA ASN A 31 -6.06 19.38 10.00
C ASN A 31 -7.55 19.30 10.38
N GLN A 32 -7.93 18.29 11.16
CA GLN A 32 -9.28 18.12 11.70
C GLN A 32 -9.80 19.37 12.41
N GLY A 33 -8.97 20.03 13.22
CA GLY A 33 -9.39 21.25 13.93
C GLY A 33 -9.84 22.37 12.98
N ILE A 34 -9.12 22.54 11.85
CA ILE A 34 -9.46 23.51 10.81
C ILE A 34 -10.80 23.14 10.17
N LYS A 35 -11.04 21.86 9.87
CA LYS A 35 -12.32 21.41 9.30
C LYS A 35 -13.51 21.70 10.22
N VAL A 36 -13.35 21.48 11.53
CA VAL A 36 -14.39 21.78 12.53
C VAL A 36 -14.70 23.28 12.54
N ILE A 37 -13.66 24.13 12.58
CA ILE A 37 -13.83 25.59 12.59
C ILE A 37 -14.53 26.06 11.32
N VAL A 38 -14.11 25.55 10.15
CA VAL A 38 -14.72 25.90 8.85
C VAL A 38 -16.20 25.52 8.79
N VAL A 39 -16.56 24.31 9.21
CA VAL A 39 -17.95 23.86 9.25
C VAL A 39 -18.77 24.67 10.27
N SER A 40 -18.18 25.00 11.42
CA SER A 40 -18.81 25.87 12.41
C SER A 40 -19.10 27.25 11.83
N LEU A 41 -18.10 27.93 11.25
CA LEU A 41 -18.27 29.25 10.64
C LEU A 41 -19.30 29.22 9.50
N ARG A 42 -19.30 28.17 8.67
CA ARG A 42 -20.29 28.03 7.62
C ARG A 42 -21.72 27.91 8.16
N ARG A 43 -21.93 27.22 9.29
CA ARG A 43 -23.23 27.14 9.98
C ARG A 43 -23.68 28.49 10.56
N HIS A 44 -22.75 29.37 10.90
CA HIS A 44 -23.05 30.72 11.38
C HIS A 44 -23.32 31.72 10.23
N GLY A 45 -23.32 31.25 8.97
CA GLY A 45 -23.72 32.05 7.81
C GLY A 45 -22.56 32.74 7.06
N TYR A 46 -21.31 32.49 7.45
CA TYR A 46 -20.16 33.10 6.77
C TYR A 46 -19.98 32.55 5.34
N SER A 47 -19.55 33.44 4.43
CA SER A 47 -19.20 33.09 3.05
C SER A 47 -17.87 32.34 2.99
N LEU A 48 -17.60 31.63 1.89
CA LEU A 48 -16.31 30.93 1.71
C LEU A 48 -15.15 31.95 1.63
N GLU A 49 -15.36 33.11 1.01
CA GLU A 49 -14.35 34.16 0.93
C GLU A 49 -14.01 34.72 2.32
N GLU A 50 -15.03 34.93 3.17
CA GLU A 50 -14.84 35.40 4.54
C GLU A 50 -14.09 34.37 5.38
N ILE A 51 -14.46 33.09 5.29
CA ILE A 51 -13.78 32.00 6.01
C ILE A 51 -12.30 31.89 5.58
N ASN A 52 -12.04 31.94 4.27
CA ASN A 52 -10.68 31.91 3.72
C ASN A 52 -9.85 33.12 4.17
N LYS A 53 -10.46 34.31 4.24
CA LYS A 53 -9.82 35.53 4.75
C LYS A 53 -9.54 35.47 6.25
N THR A 54 -10.45 34.91 7.05
CA THR A 54 -10.31 34.78 8.51
C THR A 54 -9.25 33.75 8.90
N LEU A 55 -9.14 32.65 8.15
CA LEU A 55 -8.21 31.57 8.45
C LEU A 55 -6.88 31.68 7.69
N ASP A 56 -6.75 32.64 6.78
CA ASP A 56 -5.62 32.78 5.84
C ASP A 56 -5.35 31.47 5.06
N LEU A 57 -6.44 30.82 4.63
CA LEU A 57 -6.40 29.56 3.89
C LEU A 57 -7.08 29.72 2.53
N LYS A 58 -6.66 28.90 1.56
CA LYS A 58 -7.33 28.76 0.27
C LYS A 58 -8.09 27.43 0.23
N ILE A 59 -9.26 27.39 0.86
CA ILE A 59 -10.15 26.22 0.83
C ILE A 59 -11.00 26.30 -0.43
N SER A 60 -11.11 25.18 -1.16
CA SER A 60 -11.98 25.07 -2.33
C SER A 60 -13.44 24.88 -1.94
N ASP A 61 -14.36 25.34 -2.80
CA ASP A 61 -15.81 25.12 -2.61
C ASP A 61 -16.15 23.63 -2.52
N ASP A 62 -15.44 22.79 -3.28
CA ASP A 62 -15.62 21.34 -3.27
C ASP A 62 -15.26 20.71 -1.91
N SER A 63 -14.17 21.15 -1.29
CA SER A 63 -13.79 20.71 0.06
C SER A 63 -14.83 21.12 1.09
N LEU A 64 -15.34 22.35 1.00
CA LEU A 64 -16.39 22.85 1.90
C LEU A 64 -17.68 22.04 1.75
N ARG A 65 -18.11 21.77 0.51
CA ARG A 65 -19.28 20.92 0.22
C ARG A 65 -19.10 19.52 0.79
N GLN A 66 -17.94 18.91 0.58
CA GLN A 66 -17.64 17.58 1.10
C GLN A 66 -17.74 17.53 2.62
N TRP A 67 -17.15 18.50 3.33
CA TRP A 67 -17.19 18.53 4.80
C TRP A 67 -18.59 18.82 5.35
N MET A 68 -19.36 19.70 4.69
CA MET A 68 -20.75 19.97 5.05
C MET A 68 -21.62 18.73 4.85
N ASN A 69 -21.47 18.03 3.72
CA ASN A 69 -22.21 16.79 3.44
C ASN A 69 -21.91 15.71 4.49
N LEU A 70 -20.63 15.54 4.85
CA LEU A 70 -20.25 14.62 5.93
C LEU A 70 -20.86 15.04 7.25
N TYR A 71 -20.76 16.32 7.61
CA TYR A 71 -21.34 16.83 8.85
C TYR A 71 -22.86 16.66 8.93
N HIS A 72 -23.58 16.84 7.81
CA HIS A 72 -25.02 16.59 7.78
C HIS A 72 -25.38 15.11 7.98
N GLN A 73 -24.54 14.19 7.48
CA GLN A 73 -24.78 12.75 7.55
C GLN A 73 -24.36 12.13 8.89
N THR A 74 -23.21 12.51 9.43
CA THR A 74 -22.60 11.85 10.60
C THR A 74 -22.50 12.73 11.83
N ARG A 75 -22.81 14.04 11.71
CA ARG A 75 -22.49 15.08 12.72
C ARG A 75 -21.00 15.22 13.03
N ASP A 76 -20.14 14.65 12.18
CA ASP A 76 -18.69 14.73 12.28
C ASP A 76 -18.11 15.29 10.98
N VAL A 77 -16.98 16.00 11.07
CA VAL A 77 -16.22 16.53 9.93
C VAL A 77 -15.12 15.57 9.46
N VAL A 78 -14.87 14.50 10.23
CA VAL A 78 -13.97 13.41 9.87
C VAL A 78 -14.77 12.13 9.70
N CYS A 79 -14.59 11.46 8.56
CA CYS A 79 -15.12 10.11 8.41
C CYS A 79 -14.46 9.17 9.42
N ASN A 80 -15.25 8.37 10.13
CA ASN A 80 -14.72 7.38 11.06
C ASN A 80 -13.72 6.43 10.33
N PRO A 81 -12.48 6.29 10.83
CA PRO A 81 -11.46 5.38 10.31
C PRO A 81 -11.97 3.95 10.05
N ALA A 82 -12.91 3.47 10.85
CA ALA A 82 -13.52 2.14 10.71
C ALA A 82 -14.22 1.95 9.36
N PHE A 83 -14.80 3.00 8.76
CA PHE A 83 -15.41 2.94 7.43
C PHE A 83 -14.37 2.93 6.30
N TYR A 84 -13.12 3.33 6.57
CA TYR A 84 -12.04 3.29 5.58
C TYR A 84 -11.39 1.91 5.45
N VAL A 85 -11.54 1.04 6.46
CA VAL A 85 -10.89 -0.28 6.50
C VAL A 85 -11.22 -1.14 5.26
N GLN A 86 -12.37 -0.90 4.62
CA GLN A 86 -12.85 -1.68 3.47
C GLN A 86 -12.56 -1.08 2.09
N ARG A 87 -11.97 0.13 1.98
CA ARG A 87 -11.73 0.77 0.67
C ARG A 87 -10.40 0.43 0.01
N GLY A 88 -9.67 -0.55 0.54
CA GLY A 88 -8.50 -1.12 -0.13
C GLY A 88 -8.89 -2.06 -1.27
N ARG A 89 -7.93 -2.38 -2.15
CA ARG A 89 -8.08 -3.45 -3.15
C ARG A 89 -8.57 -4.71 -2.42
N PRO A 90 -9.64 -5.37 -2.90
CA PRO A 90 -10.15 -6.57 -2.26
C PRO A 90 -9.04 -7.60 -2.10
N LEU A 91 -9.07 -8.26 -0.94
CA LEU A 91 -8.05 -9.20 -0.52
C LEU A 91 -8.02 -10.36 -1.53
N ALA A 92 -6.91 -10.49 -2.26
CA ALA A 92 -6.74 -11.61 -3.19
C ALA A 92 -6.70 -12.96 -2.46
N PHE A 93 -6.30 -12.94 -1.19
CA PHE A 93 -6.00 -14.12 -0.40
C PHE A 93 -7.09 -14.37 0.65
N LEU A 94 -7.84 -15.47 0.59
CA LEU A 94 -8.93 -15.71 1.53
C LEU A 94 -8.43 -16.07 2.93
N ARG A 95 -9.25 -15.77 3.94
CA ARG A 95 -8.92 -16.09 5.35
C ARG A 95 -8.79 -17.60 5.59
N GLU A 96 -9.53 -18.41 4.84
CA GLU A 96 -9.47 -19.87 4.87
C GLU A 96 -8.14 -20.38 4.31
N GLU A 97 -7.68 -19.79 3.20
CA GLU A 97 -6.36 -20.05 2.62
C GLU A 97 -5.26 -19.72 3.64
N SER A 98 -5.39 -18.63 4.40
CA SER A 98 -4.39 -18.25 5.42
C SER A 98 -4.28 -19.27 6.54
N LYS A 99 -5.42 -19.81 7.01
CA LYS A 99 -5.42 -20.85 8.04
C LYS A 99 -4.77 -22.13 7.53
N PHE A 100 -5.07 -22.51 6.29
CA PHE A 100 -4.48 -23.69 5.68
C PHE A 100 -2.97 -23.55 5.54
N VAL A 101 -2.50 -22.42 5.03
CA VAL A 101 -1.06 -22.16 4.87
C VAL A 101 -0.34 -22.17 6.21
N LEU A 102 -0.97 -21.67 7.28
CA LEU A 102 -0.42 -21.78 8.63
C LEU A 102 -0.27 -23.23 9.07
N ALA A 103 -1.32 -24.04 8.95
CA ALA A 103 -1.26 -25.46 9.31
C ALA A 103 -0.20 -26.21 8.49
N ALA A 104 -0.11 -25.95 7.18
CA ALA A 104 0.90 -26.56 6.31
C ALA A 104 2.34 -26.14 6.68
N LEU A 105 2.53 -24.91 7.15
CA LEU A 105 3.83 -24.42 7.62
C LEU A 105 4.20 -24.92 9.02
N ASP A 106 3.20 -25.15 9.88
CA ASP A 106 3.40 -25.80 11.18
C ASP A 106 3.85 -27.26 10.99
N ASP A 107 3.26 -27.98 10.03
CA ASP A 107 3.63 -29.35 9.69
C ASP A 107 4.99 -29.44 8.96
N ASN A 108 5.28 -28.49 8.06
CA ASN A 108 6.54 -28.42 7.33
C ASN A 108 7.02 -26.96 7.14
N PRO A 109 7.87 -26.45 8.05
CA PRO A 109 8.34 -25.06 8.00
C PRO A 109 9.37 -24.79 6.90
N THR A 110 9.82 -25.83 6.18
CA THR A 110 10.79 -25.72 5.07
C THR A 110 10.11 -25.63 3.70
N MET A 111 8.78 -25.53 3.67
CA MET A 111 7.99 -25.48 2.44
C MET A 111 8.31 -24.22 1.63
N TYR A 112 8.47 -24.39 0.32
CA TYR A 112 8.76 -23.29 -0.60
C TYR A 112 7.48 -22.56 -1.05
N LEU A 113 7.63 -21.34 -1.57
CA LEU A 113 6.48 -20.51 -1.98
C LEU A 113 5.68 -21.12 -3.14
N ASP A 114 6.32 -21.86 -4.04
CA ASP A 114 5.71 -22.60 -5.16
C ASP A 114 4.92 -23.83 -4.68
N GLU A 115 5.41 -24.50 -3.64
CA GLU A 115 4.69 -25.59 -2.97
C GLU A 115 3.45 -25.04 -2.26
N ILE A 116 3.57 -23.94 -1.52
CA ILE A 116 2.44 -23.24 -0.90
C ILE A 116 1.42 -22.81 -1.97
N GLN A 117 1.87 -22.26 -3.09
CA GLN A 117 1.01 -21.91 -4.23
C GLN A 117 0.26 -23.13 -4.76
N SER A 118 0.93 -24.27 -4.87
CA SER A 118 0.35 -25.53 -5.35
C SER A 118 -0.70 -26.07 -4.39
N HIS A 119 -0.46 -25.98 -3.07
CA HIS A 119 -1.44 -26.35 -2.06
C HIS A 119 -2.69 -25.47 -2.07
N ILE A 120 -2.52 -24.15 -2.18
CA ILE A 120 -3.66 -23.23 -2.28
C ILE A 120 -4.48 -23.53 -3.54
N LYS A 121 -3.80 -23.76 -4.68
CA LYS A 121 -4.46 -24.13 -5.94
C LYS A 121 -5.22 -25.44 -5.81
N ALA A 122 -4.69 -26.44 -5.11
CA ALA A 122 -5.35 -27.72 -4.92
C ALA A 122 -6.66 -27.60 -4.10
N ILE A 123 -6.75 -26.63 -3.20
CA ILE A 123 -7.89 -26.46 -2.28
C ILE A 123 -8.94 -25.51 -2.84
N THR A 124 -8.51 -24.31 -3.25
CA THR A 124 -9.44 -23.25 -3.70
C THR A 124 -9.63 -23.26 -5.21
N GLY A 125 -8.84 -24.03 -5.96
CA GLY A 125 -8.79 -23.97 -7.43
C GLY A 125 -8.13 -22.70 -7.98
N THR A 126 -7.80 -21.74 -7.12
CA THR A 126 -7.29 -20.42 -7.50
C THR A 126 -5.77 -20.37 -7.35
N ARG A 127 -5.08 -19.81 -8.35
CA ARG A 127 -3.63 -19.65 -8.34
C ARG A 127 -3.26 -18.19 -8.05
N HIS A 128 -2.75 -17.92 -6.85
CA HIS A 128 -2.22 -16.60 -6.49
C HIS A 128 -0.78 -16.42 -6.97
N PRO A 129 -0.38 -15.23 -7.46
CA PRO A 129 1.03 -14.95 -7.75
C PRO A 129 1.94 -15.17 -6.53
N LEU A 130 3.19 -15.61 -6.74
CA LEU A 130 4.15 -15.81 -5.65
C LEU A 130 4.43 -14.53 -4.85
N SER A 131 4.40 -13.36 -5.52
CA SER A 131 4.50 -12.05 -4.88
C SER A 131 3.34 -11.77 -3.92
N THR A 132 2.12 -12.18 -4.28
CA THR A 132 0.95 -12.08 -3.40
C THR A 132 1.07 -12.99 -2.19
N ILE A 133 1.49 -14.25 -2.39
CA ILE A 133 1.67 -15.21 -1.29
C ILE A 133 2.76 -14.73 -0.33
N SER A 134 3.93 -14.34 -0.85
CA SER A 134 5.02 -13.80 -0.02
C SER A 134 4.63 -12.53 0.75
N ALA A 135 3.86 -11.62 0.12
CA ALA A 135 3.34 -10.44 0.80
C ALA A 135 2.37 -10.81 1.93
N GLU A 136 1.49 -11.79 1.70
CA GLU A 136 0.55 -12.28 2.70
C GLU A 136 1.27 -12.88 3.92
N LEU A 137 2.23 -13.78 3.67
CA LEU A 137 3.03 -14.41 4.73
C LEU A 137 3.75 -13.35 5.58
N ARG A 138 4.32 -12.33 4.94
CA ARG A 138 5.10 -11.29 5.63
C ARG A 138 4.22 -10.27 6.37
N ILE A 139 3.19 -9.76 5.71
CA ILE A 139 2.42 -8.61 6.20
C ILE A 139 1.34 -9.05 7.17
N ARG A 140 0.64 -10.17 6.89
CA ARG A 140 -0.57 -10.56 7.61
C ARG A 140 -0.37 -11.75 8.52
N LEU A 141 0.48 -12.70 8.15
CA LEU A 141 0.88 -13.80 9.04
C LEU A 141 2.09 -13.46 9.91
N HIS A 142 2.66 -12.26 9.73
CA HIS A 142 3.84 -11.77 10.47
C HIS A 142 5.03 -12.74 10.45
N LEU A 143 5.11 -13.60 9.42
CA LEU A 143 6.22 -14.52 9.27
C LEU A 143 7.45 -13.74 8.82
N THR A 144 8.52 -13.87 9.59
CA THR A 144 9.80 -13.25 9.27
C THR A 144 10.58 -14.17 8.35
N ARG A 145 11.20 -13.58 7.31
CA ARG A 145 12.11 -14.34 6.45
C ARG A 145 13.32 -14.74 7.27
N LYS A 146 13.63 -16.05 7.35
CA LYS A 146 14.93 -16.51 7.83
C LYS A 146 16.00 -16.00 6.86
N ILE A 147 16.72 -14.95 7.27
CA ILE A 147 17.88 -14.48 6.54
C ILE A 147 19.02 -15.42 6.91
N ALA A 148 19.53 -16.19 5.95
CA ALA A 148 20.77 -16.91 6.11
C ALA A 148 21.86 -15.87 6.40
N ARG A 149 22.32 -15.82 7.65
CA ARG A 149 23.52 -15.07 8.01
C ARG A 149 24.72 -15.88 7.56
N THR A 150 25.73 -15.21 7.00
CA THR A 150 27.01 -15.83 6.57
C THR A 150 27.72 -16.57 7.71
N VAL A 151 27.43 -16.19 8.95
CA VAL A 151 27.98 -16.80 10.16
C VAL A 151 26.85 -17.36 11.03
N HIS A 152 27.03 -18.59 11.47
CA HIS A 152 26.09 -19.27 12.37
C HIS A 152 26.10 -18.56 13.74
N PRO A 153 24.95 -18.32 14.41
CA PRO A 153 24.92 -17.63 15.70
C PRO A 153 25.74 -18.30 16.81
N ALA A 154 25.96 -19.62 16.69
CA ALA A 154 26.80 -20.40 17.59
C ALA A 154 28.27 -20.52 17.15
N GLN A 155 28.71 -19.80 16.11
CA GLN A 155 30.14 -19.66 15.84
C GLN A 155 30.77 -18.80 16.95
N SER A 156 31.59 -19.44 17.78
CA SER A 156 32.43 -18.77 18.77
C SER A 156 33.78 -18.42 18.12
N GLU A 157 34.22 -17.17 18.30
CA GLU A 157 35.54 -16.73 17.84
C GLU A 157 36.66 -17.51 18.54
N ASP A 158 36.47 -17.85 19.81
CA ASP A 158 37.41 -18.65 20.60
C ASP A 158 37.57 -20.07 20.04
N GLN A 159 36.45 -20.71 19.68
CA GLN A 159 36.49 -22.04 19.05
C GLN A 159 37.13 -21.99 17.66
N ARG A 160 36.92 -20.90 16.91
CA ARG A 160 37.56 -20.68 15.61
C ARG A 160 39.07 -20.47 15.75
N ALA A 161 39.49 -19.68 16.74
CA ALA A 161 40.90 -19.45 17.04
C ALA A 161 41.60 -20.75 17.45
N LYS A 162 40.98 -21.52 18.35
CA LYS A 162 41.49 -22.84 18.77
C LYS A 162 41.62 -23.81 17.60
N TYR A 163 40.60 -23.90 16.74
CA TYR A 163 40.68 -24.72 15.52
C TYR A 163 41.81 -24.26 14.60
N PHE A 164 42.03 -22.94 14.46
CA PHE A 164 43.11 -22.40 13.63
C PHE A 164 44.50 -22.71 14.22
N GLU A 165 44.65 -22.68 15.53
CA GLU A 165 45.90 -23.09 16.20
C GLU A 165 46.16 -24.60 16.02
N GLU A 166 45.13 -25.43 16.13
CA GLU A 166 45.23 -26.88 15.96
C GLU A 166 45.53 -27.29 14.51
N ILE A 167 44.93 -26.61 13.53
CA ILE A 167 44.95 -27.00 12.11
C ILE A 167 45.94 -26.19 11.27
N GLY A 168 46.29 -24.97 11.69
CA GLY A 168 47.20 -24.07 11.00
C GLY A 168 48.60 -24.63 10.66
N PRO A 169 49.19 -25.52 11.47
CA PRO A 169 50.47 -26.15 11.15
C PRO A 169 50.42 -27.15 9.98
N PHE A 170 49.23 -27.63 9.61
CA PHE A 170 49.09 -28.62 8.53
C PHE A 170 48.97 -27.93 7.16
N PRO A 171 49.76 -28.33 6.16
CA PRO A 171 49.67 -27.76 4.82
C PRO A 171 48.38 -28.18 4.11
N SER A 172 47.92 -27.36 3.17
CA SER A 172 46.63 -27.52 2.52
C SER A 172 46.44 -28.85 1.79
N SER A 173 47.53 -29.48 1.35
CA SER A 173 47.55 -30.78 0.68
C SER A 173 47.06 -31.94 1.56
N TYR A 174 46.97 -31.76 2.87
CA TYR A 174 46.50 -32.77 3.82
C TYR A 174 44.99 -32.70 4.05
N PHE A 175 44.31 -31.66 3.54
CA PHE A 175 42.86 -31.52 3.67
C PHE A 175 42.15 -32.01 2.42
N VAL A 176 41.23 -32.96 2.62
CA VAL A 176 40.25 -33.37 1.61
C VAL A 176 38.90 -32.81 2.05
N PHE A 177 38.42 -31.78 1.36
CA PHE A 177 37.09 -31.23 1.61
C PHE A 177 36.05 -32.09 0.89
N VAL A 178 35.34 -32.92 1.64
CA VAL A 178 34.18 -33.63 1.13
C VAL A 178 32.97 -32.73 1.32
N ASP A 179 32.56 -32.05 0.26
CA ASP A 179 31.28 -31.34 0.26
C ASP A 179 30.16 -32.36 0.34
N LYS A 180 29.38 -32.31 1.44
CA LYS A 180 28.05 -32.91 1.46
C LYS A 180 27.13 -32.00 0.64
N CYS A 181 27.27 -32.09 -0.68
CA CYS A 181 26.21 -31.70 -1.60
C CYS A 181 25.01 -32.61 -1.33
N VAL A 182 24.19 -32.24 -0.35
CA VAL A 182 22.88 -32.86 -0.15
C VAL A 182 22.03 -32.43 -1.35
N LEU A 183 22.05 -33.25 -2.39
CA LEU A 183 21.01 -33.25 -3.41
C LEU A 183 19.69 -33.62 -2.73
N LEU A 184 18.95 -32.62 -2.25
CA LEU A 184 17.57 -32.83 -1.87
C LEU A 184 16.80 -33.09 -3.17
N SER A 185 16.20 -34.27 -3.34
CA SER A 185 15.47 -34.63 -4.56
C SER A 185 14.41 -33.58 -4.95
N ARG A 186 13.89 -32.81 -3.98
CA ARG A 186 12.98 -31.66 -4.17
C ARG A 186 13.57 -30.51 -5.01
N ASN A 187 14.89 -30.32 -5.03
CA ASN A 187 15.52 -29.22 -5.74
C ASN A 187 15.82 -29.55 -7.21
N HIS A 188 15.88 -30.83 -7.58
CA HIS A 188 16.36 -31.27 -8.90
C HIS A 188 15.36 -31.03 -10.04
N SER A 189 14.05 -30.94 -9.74
CA SER A 189 12.99 -30.77 -10.75
C SER A 189 12.48 -29.33 -10.91
N ARG A 190 13.09 -28.34 -10.23
CA ARG A 190 12.64 -26.96 -10.28
C ARG A 190 13.24 -26.24 -11.49
N ASN A 191 12.50 -26.23 -12.60
CA ASN A 191 12.82 -25.41 -13.76
C ASN A 191 12.57 -23.94 -13.42
N TYR A 192 13.65 -23.18 -13.24
CA TYR A 192 13.59 -21.72 -13.25
C TYR A 192 13.32 -21.27 -14.69
N ALA A 193 12.10 -20.82 -14.96
CA ALA A 193 11.72 -20.13 -16.19
C ALA A 193 11.71 -18.61 -15.95
#